data_AF-A0A9N7MJ80-F1
#
_entry.id   AF-A0A9N7MJ80-F1
#
_cell.length_a   1.000
_cell.length_b   1.000
_cell.length_c   1.000
_cell.angle_alpha   90.00
_cell.angle_beta   90.00
_cell.angle_gamma   90.00
#
_symmetry.space_group_name_H-M   'P 1'
#
loop_
_entity.id
_entity.type
_entity.pdbx_description
1 polymer ?
#
loop_
_entity_poly.entity_id
_entity_poly.type
_entity_poly.pdbx_seq_one_letter_code
_entity_poly.pdbx_strand_id
1 'polypeptide(L)'
;RRVVVLVDNGSSHNFIIADLSQKLKLSTTKIELFEVRVANGERLRCIESFRRVPIKFQEVTVKDDLYALPLVGPDVVLGVQWLEGLGKVTTDYRTGIMEFRSGGQR
;
A
#
# COMPACT_ATOMS: atom_id res chain seq x y z
N ARG A 1 -12.72 -8.74 -8.98
CA ARG A 1 -11.59 -8.12 -9.71
C ARG A 1 -10.30 -8.64 -9.09
N ARG A 2 -9.32 -9.03 -9.91
CA ARG A 2 -7.95 -9.27 -9.42
C ARG A 2 -7.33 -7.92 -9.10
N VAL A 3 -6.82 -7.75 -7.89
CA VAL A 3 -6.07 -6.55 -7.46
C VAL A 3 -4.60 -6.94 -7.42
N VAL A 4 -3.74 -6.15 -8.03
CA VAL A 4 -2.28 -6.32 -7.97
C VAL A 4 -1.73 -5.46 -6.84
N VAL A 5 -1.17 -6.12 -5.83
CA VAL A 5 -0.52 -5.45 -4.70
C VAL A 5 0.99 -5.55 -4.89
N LEU A 6 1.68 -4.41 -4.84
CA LEU A 6 3.14 -4.33 -4.75
C LEU A 6 3.53 -4.08 -3.30
N VAL A 7 4.44 -4.90 -2.76
CA VAL A 7 5.11 -4.63 -1.48
C VAL A 7 6.43 -3.94 -1.80
N ASP A 8 6.61 -2.71 -1.35
CA ASP A 8 7.72 -1.84 -1.74
C ASP A 8 8.34 -1.10 -0.55
N ASN A 9 9.53 -1.51 -0.15
CA ASN A 9 10.28 -0.84 0.92
C ASN A 9 10.87 0.52 0.47
N GLY A 10 10.81 0.86 -0.82
CA GLY A 10 11.17 2.17 -1.35
C GLY A 10 10.07 3.22 -1.25
N SER A 11 8.83 2.81 -0.97
CA SER A 11 7.68 3.69 -0.82
C SER A 11 7.45 4.05 0.65
N SER A 12 7.34 5.34 0.97
CA SER A 12 7.14 5.79 2.36
C SER A 12 5.75 5.47 2.92
N HIS A 13 4.71 5.59 2.09
CA HIS A 13 3.32 5.37 2.47
C HIS A 13 2.69 4.24 1.65
N ASN A 14 1.50 3.82 2.06
CA ASN A 14 0.67 2.93 1.27
C ASN A 14 -0.16 3.72 0.25
N PHE A 15 -0.23 3.25 -0.98
CA PHE A 15 -0.94 3.95 -2.07
C PHE A 15 -1.99 3.07 -2.73
N ILE A 16 -3.01 3.70 -3.30
CA ILE A 16 -4.01 3.06 -4.15
C ILE A 16 -4.22 3.92 -5.40
N ILE A 17 -4.39 3.28 -6.56
CA ILE A 17 -4.74 4.01 -7.78
C ILE A 17 -6.14 4.63 -7.64
N ALA A 18 -6.26 5.91 -7.99
CA ALA A 18 -7.51 6.67 -7.83
C ALA A 18 -8.72 6.00 -8.53
N ASP A 19 -8.51 5.41 -9.71
CA ASP A 19 -9.55 4.67 -10.43
C ASP A 19 -10.10 3.47 -9.66
N LEU A 20 -9.25 2.77 -8.91
CA LEU A 20 -9.66 1.61 -8.13
C LEU A 20 -10.47 2.05 -6.90
N SER A 21 -10.02 3.08 -6.19
CA SER A 21 -10.72 3.54 -4.98
C SER A 21 -12.15 4.00 -5.28
N GLN A 22 -12.36 4.68 -6.42
CA GLN A 22 -13.68 5.07 -6.91
C GLN A 22 -14.54 3.85 -7.26
N LYS A 23 -13.99 2.87 -8.00
CA LYS A 23 -14.69 1.63 -8.37
C LYS A 23 -15.10 0.80 -7.15
N LEU A 24 -14.27 0.80 -6.10
CA LEU A 24 -14.56 0.13 -4.82
C LEU A 24 -15.48 0.93 -3.91
N LYS A 25 -15.82 2.19 -4.28
CA LYS A 25 -16.65 3.11 -3.48
C LYS A 25 -16.12 3.27 -2.06
N LEU A 26 -14.80 3.37 -1.91
CA LEU A 26 -14.18 3.60 -0.61
C LEU A 26 -14.58 4.98 -0.08
N SER A 27 -14.83 5.08 1.22
CA SER A 27 -15.13 6.36 1.87
C SER A 27 -13.89 7.24 1.89
N THR A 28 -13.92 8.30 1.08
CA THR A 28 -12.83 9.27 0.98
C THR A 28 -12.73 10.15 2.22
N THR A 29 -11.50 10.34 2.71
CA THR A 29 -11.14 11.35 3.71
C THR A 29 -10.28 12.40 3.03
N LYS A 30 -10.70 13.67 3.09
CA LYS A 30 -9.85 14.78 2.64
C LYS A 30 -8.72 14.99 3.63
N ILE A 31 -7.54 15.28 3.12
CA ILE A 31 -6.33 15.54 3.90
C ILE A 31 -5.66 16.83 3.42
N GLU A 32 -4.73 17.33 4.20
CA GLU A 32 -3.84 18.39 3.74
C GLU A 32 -3.03 17.91 2.53
N LEU A 33 -2.89 18.78 1.53
CA LEU A 33 -2.16 18.45 0.31
C LEU A 33 -0.69 18.19 0.64
N PHE A 34 -0.16 17.07 0.17
CA PHE A 34 1.27 16.81 0.18
C PHE A 34 1.75 16.30 -1.18
N GLU A 35 3.03 16.53 -1.47
CA GLU A 35 3.68 16.06 -2.68
C GLU A 35 4.37 14.73 -2.42
N VAL A 36 4.18 13.79 -3.35
CA VAL A 36 4.85 12.50 -3.37
C VAL A 36 5.81 12.46 -4.54
N ARG A 37 7.09 12.21 -4.25
CA ARG A 37 8.09 11.95 -5.29
C ARG A 37 8.03 10.47 -5.67
N VAL A 38 7.69 10.18 -6.92
CA VAL A 38 7.61 8.82 -7.44
C VAL A 38 8.93 8.38 -8.10
N ALA A 39 9.05 7.09 -8.44
CA ALA A 39 10.29 6.48 -8.90
C ALA A 39 10.88 7.10 -10.18
N ASN A 40 10.04 7.64 -11.07
CA ASN A 40 10.48 8.35 -12.28
C ASN A 40 10.98 9.80 -11.99
N GLY A 41 10.96 10.22 -10.73
CA GLY A 41 11.39 11.55 -10.29
C GLY A 41 10.30 12.62 -10.31
N GLU A 42 9.12 12.33 -10.86
CA GLU A 42 7.98 13.24 -10.86
C GLU A 42 7.43 13.47 -9.46
N ARG A 43 6.70 14.58 -9.29
CA ARG A 43 5.98 14.90 -8.07
C ARG A 43 4.49 14.88 -8.32
N LEU A 44 3.79 14.02 -7.60
CA LEU A 44 2.34 13.90 -7.65
C LEU A 44 1.74 14.54 -6.40
N ARG A 45 0.57 15.16 -6.56
CA ARG A 45 -0.17 15.76 -5.43
C ARG A 45 -1.17 14.76 -4.88
N CYS A 46 -1.16 14.57 -3.57
CA CYS A 46 -2.12 13.75 -2.85
C CYS A 46 -2.99 14.64 -1.94
N ILE A 47 -4.31 14.53 -2.08
CA ILE A 47 -5.30 15.28 -1.26
C ILE A 47 -6.38 14.37 -0.66
N GLU A 48 -6.31 13.07 -0.94
CA GLU A 48 -7.31 12.09 -0.53
C GLU A 48 -6.62 10.89 0.12
N SER A 49 -7.22 10.40 1.21
CA SER A 49 -6.88 9.12 1.80
C SER A 49 -8.14 8.29 2.07
N PHE A 50 -7.93 7.00 2.29
CA PHE A 50 -8.96 6.03 2.64
C PHE A 50 -8.53 5.37 3.93
N ARG A 51 -9.34 5.49 4.98
CA ARG A 51 -8.95 5.09 6.33
C ARG A 51 -9.23 3.62 6.58
N ARG A 52 -8.26 2.90 7.14
CA ARG A 52 -8.34 1.51 7.60
C ARG A 52 -8.95 0.56 6.55
N VAL A 53 -8.47 0.65 5.31
CA VAL A 53 -8.90 -0.19 4.19
C VAL A 53 -8.42 -1.62 4.43
N PRO A 54 -9.33 -2.62 4.44
CA PRO A 54 -8.93 -4.01 4.51
C PRO A 54 -8.40 -4.47 3.16
N ILE A 55 -7.15 -4.94 3.13
CA ILE A 55 -6.52 -5.55 1.97
C ILE A 55 -6.22 -7.00 2.32
N LYS A 56 -6.92 -7.92 1.65
CA LYS A 56 -6.69 -9.36 1.81
C LYS A 56 -5.80 -9.88 0.69
N PHE A 57 -4.68 -10.51 1.04
CA PHE A 57 -3.86 -11.29 0.12
C PHE A 57 -3.39 -12.55 0.84
N GLN A 58 -3.62 -13.70 0.18
CA GLN A 58 -3.44 -15.02 0.79
C GLN A 58 -4.22 -15.12 2.12
N GLU A 59 -3.57 -15.58 3.19
CA GLU A 59 -4.14 -15.72 4.54
C GLU A 59 -3.98 -14.44 5.39
N VAL A 60 -3.37 -13.39 4.84
CA VAL A 60 -3.10 -12.14 5.56
C VAL A 60 -4.14 -11.09 5.19
N THR A 61 -4.68 -10.43 6.21
CA THR A 61 -5.48 -9.22 6.04
C THR A 61 -4.77 -8.04 6.67
N VAL A 62 -4.36 -7.11 5.83
CA VAL A 62 -3.82 -5.81 6.25
C VAL A 62 -4.99 -4.85 6.42
N LYS A 63 -4.94 -4.01 7.46
CA LYS A 63 -5.92 -2.94 7.65
C LYS A 63 -5.19 -1.65 7.94
N ASP A 64 -5.01 -0.84 6.90
CA ASP A 64 -4.16 0.35 6.93
C ASP A 64 -4.78 1.48 6.10
N ASP A 65 -4.25 2.69 6.27
CA ASP A 65 -4.66 3.85 5.49
C ASP A 65 -3.97 3.85 4.13
N LEU A 66 -4.71 4.17 3.07
CA LEU A 66 -4.21 4.27 1.70
C LEU A 66 -4.34 5.69 1.18
N TYR A 67 -3.34 6.15 0.44
CA TYR A 67 -3.33 7.47 -0.20
C TYR A 67 -3.61 7.35 -1.70
N ALA A 68 -4.47 8.22 -2.22
CA ALA A 68 -4.86 8.18 -3.63
C ALA A 68 -3.79 8.83 -4.51
N LEU A 69 -3.23 8.08 -5.46
CA LEU A 69 -2.31 8.63 -6.47
C LEU A 69 -2.65 8.10 -7.87
N PRO A 70 -2.47 8.90 -8.93
CA PRO A 70 -2.63 8.45 -10.31
C PRO A 70 -1.40 7.65 -10.77
N LEU A 71 -1.14 6.50 -10.14
CA LEU A 71 0.01 5.65 -10.49
C LEU A 71 -0.27 4.80 -11.73
N VAL A 72 0.80 4.51 -12.47
CA VAL A 72 0.80 3.49 -13.54
C VAL A 72 1.47 2.23 -12.98
N GLY A 73 0.79 1.08 -13.09
CA GLY A 73 1.33 -0.21 -12.64
C GLY A 73 0.43 -0.89 -11.60
N PRO A 74 0.92 -1.19 -10.38
CA PRO A 74 0.15 -1.92 -9.38
C PRO A 74 -1.09 -1.12 -8.94
N ASP A 75 -2.13 -1.85 -8.57
CA ASP A 75 -3.38 -1.26 -8.08
C ASP A 75 -3.22 -0.66 -6.68
N VAL A 76 -2.40 -1.33 -5.85
CA VAL A 76 -2.10 -0.97 -4.47
C VAL A 76 -0.60 -1.11 -4.23
N VAL A 77 -0.01 -0.17 -3.52
CA VAL A 77 1.37 -0.24 -3.01
C VAL A 77 1.30 -0.30 -1.49
N LEU A 78 1.93 -1.30 -0.89
CA LEU A 78 2.17 -1.39 0.54
C LEU A 78 3.61 -0.99 0.82
N GLY A 79 3.77 0.17 1.45
CA GLY A 79 5.05 0.80 1.73
C GLY A 79 5.53 0.61 3.16
N VAL A 80 6.52 1.43 3.54
CA VAL A 80 7.12 1.45 4.88
C VAL A 80 6.08 1.65 5.99
N GLN A 81 5.04 2.47 5.76
CA GLN A 81 3.92 2.64 6.68
C GLN A 81 3.30 1.32 7.16
N TRP A 82 3.13 0.33 6.28
CA TRP A 82 2.67 -0.99 6.70
C TRP A 82 3.84 -1.86 7.19
N LEU A 83 4.95 -1.86 6.45
CA LEU A 83 6.10 -2.73 6.71
C LEU A 83 6.72 -2.50 8.10
N GLU A 84 6.73 -1.28 8.61
CA GLU A 84 7.27 -0.96 9.94
C GLU A 84 6.54 -1.72 11.05
N GLY A 85 5.24 -1.94 10.89
CA GLY A 85 4.41 -2.68 11.84
C GLY A 85 4.71 -4.18 11.90
N LEU A 86 5.41 -4.72 10.89
CA LEU A 86 5.80 -6.14 10.85
C LEU A 86 7.07 -6.43 11.65
N GLY A 87 7.86 -5.39 11.96
CA GLY A 87 9.18 -5.54 12.56
C GLY A 87 10.14 -6.30 11.64
N LYS A 88 10.71 -7.40 12.14
CA LYS A 88 11.69 -8.18 11.37
C LYS A 88 11.01 -9.03 10.30
N VAL A 89 11.32 -8.73 9.05
CA VAL A 89 10.93 -9.50 7.86
C VAL A 89 12.14 -10.25 7.31
N THR A 90 11.94 -11.49 6.88
CA THR A 90 12.94 -12.26 6.11
C THR A 90 12.41 -12.49 4.70
N THR A 91 13.21 -12.26 3.67
CA THR A 91 12.82 -12.48 2.28
C THR A 91 13.80 -13.42 1.61
N ASP A 92 13.30 -14.51 1.03
CA ASP A 92 14.05 -15.34 0.10
C ASP A 92 13.74 -14.88 -1.33
N TYR A 93 14.65 -14.11 -1.91
CA TYR A 93 14.50 -13.57 -3.26
C TYR A 93 14.56 -14.62 -4.36
N ARG A 94 15.11 -15.82 -4.09
CA ARG A 94 15.14 -16.90 -5.08
C ARG A 94 13.79 -17.59 -5.18
N THR A 95 13.10 -17.77 -4.06
CA THR A 95 11.78 -18.42 -4.01
C THR A 95 10.61 -17.44 -4.02
N GLY A 96 10.87 -16.15 -3.80
CA GLY A 96 9.84 -15.11 -3.71
C GLY A 96 9.03 -15.18 -2.42
N ILE A 97 9.58 -15.79 -1.36
CA ILE A 97 8.91 -15.95 -0.07
C ILE A 97 9.27 -14.79 0.85
N MET A 98 8.26 -14.16 1.43
CA MET A 98 8.39 -13.15 2.48
C MET A 98 7.79 -13.73 3.77
N GLU A 99 8.60 -13.81 4.83
CA GLU A 99 8.22 -14.29 6.15
C GLU A 99 8.24 -13.14 7.17
N PHE A 100 7.19 -13.02 7.98
CA PHE A 100 7.09 -12.03 9.05
C PHE A 100 6.13 -12.50 10.12
N ARG A 101 6.29 -12.01 11.35
CA ARG A 101 5.39 -12.37 12.44
C ARG A 101 4.12 -11.52 12.42
N SER A 102 2.98 -12.15 12.63
CA SER A 102 1.70 -11.46 12.81
C SER A 102 0.90 -12.12 13.93
N GLY A 103 0.41 -11.33 14.90
CA GLY A 103 -0.36 -11.85 16.04
C GLY A 103 0.36 -12.88 16.92
N GLY A 104 1.70 -12.89 16.92
CA GLY A 104 2.52 -13.86 17.67
C GLY A 104 2.80 -15.18 16.93
N GLN A 105 2.24 -15.37 15.74
CA GLN A 105 2.56 -16.48 14.85
C GLN A 105 3.54 -16.03 13.77
N ARG A 106 4.36 -16.97 13.30
CA ARG A 106 5.41 -16.73 12.31
C ARG A 106 4.90 -17.01 10.91
#